data_AF-A0A1F3LKE0-F1
#
_entry.id   AF-A0A1F3LKE0-F1
#
_cell.length_a   1.000
_cell.length_b   1.000
_cell.length_c   1.000
_cell.angle_alpha   90.00
_cell.angle_beta   90.00
_cell.angle_gamma   90.00
#
_symmetry.space_group_name_H-M   'P 1'
#
loop_
_entity.id
_entity.type
_entity.pdbx_description
1 polymer ?
#
loop_
_entity_poly.entity_id
_entity_poly.type
_entity_poly.pdbx_seq_one_letter_code
_entity_poly.pdbx_strand_id
1 'polypeptide(L)'
;MRDNAFLIDIHGNLSDINSIIFGYGDESDKRYSELEEIGDNDILSNFKSFDYFHSRAYSSLIGLLENQEYNIHIMGHSCGVSDRVLLKELFCADNCKKIQIYYYKKEDGTNDYKEKTMNISRIFPLDQKAKMRKKIVNIKDCKPL
;
A
#
# COMPACT_ATOMS: atom_id res chain seq x y z
N MET A 1 -15.56 -11.46 23.54
CA MET A 1 -14.29 -11.68 22.82
C MET A 1 -13.55 -10.35 22.84
N ARG A 2 -12.31 -10.29 23.36
CA ARG A 2 -11.50 -9.08 23.18
C ARG A 2 -11.07 -9.07 21.72
N ASP A 3 -11.42 -8.02 21.01
CA ASP A 3 -10.93 -7.78 19.66
C ASP A 3 -9.40 -7.59 19.76
N ASN A 4 -8.64 -8.62 19.39
CA ASN A 4 -7.18 -8.53 19.29
C ASN A 4 -6.84 -7.77 18.00
N ALA A 5 -7.03 -6.44 18.02
CA ALA A 5 -6.53 -5.56 16.99
C ALA A 5 -5.03 -5.33 17.21
N PHE A 6 -4.22 -5.59 16.17
CA PHE A 6 -2.82 -5.24 16.15
C PHE A 6 -2.64 -3.95 15.36
N LEU A 7 -2.07 -2.93 16.00
CA LEU A 7 -1.66 -1.70 15.32
C LEU A 7 -0.20 -1.85 14.90
N ILE A 8 0.08 -1.62 13.62
CA ILE A 8 1.44 -1.59 13.06
C ILE A 8 1.65 -0.25 12.38
N ASP A 9 2.47 0.58 13.01
CA ASP A 9 2.83 1.91 12.51
C ASP A 9 3.95 1.79 11.45
N ILE A 10 3.58 1.39 10.23
CA ILE A 10 4.53 1.09 9.14
C ILE A 10 5.39 2.30 8.72
N HIS A 11 4.91 3.52 8.99
CA HIS A 11 5.60 4.78 8.70
C HIS A 11 6.05 5.52 9.97
N GLY A 12 6.18 4.81 11.09
CA GLY A 12 6.55 5.40 12.37
C GLY A 12 5.37 5.93 13.17
N ASN A 13 5.66 6.28 14.41
CA ASN A 13 4.68 6.68 15.42
C ASN A 13 4.78 8.18 15.70
N LEU A 14 3.64 8.90 15.78
CA LEU A 14 3.62 10.35 16.04
C LEU A 14 4.21 10.76 17.40
N SER A 15 4.29 9.84 18.35
CA SER A 15 4.93 10.06 19.66
C SER A 15 6.46 9.97 19.59
N ASP A 16 7.01 9.43 18.51
CA ASP A 16 8.44 9.36 18.23
C ASP A 16 8.72 9.91 16.82
N ILE A 17 8.94 11.22 16.75
CA ILE A 17 9.18 11.93 15.48
C ILE A 17 10.37 11.37 14.69
N ASN A 18 11.37 10.77 15.35
CA ASN A 18 12.54 10.21 14.68
C ASN A 18 12.25 8.85 14.03
N SER A 19 11.12 8.22 14.37
CA SER A 19 10.66 6.99 13.73
C SER A 19 9.91 7.23 12.42
N ILE A 20 9.55 8.48 12.11
CA ILE A 20 8.69 8.80 10.96
C ILE A 20 9.45 8.59 9.66
N ILE A 21 8.84 7.79 8.77
CA ILE A 21 9.40 7.48 7.46
C ILE A 21 8.79 8.39 6.40
N PHE A 22 9.63 9.19 5.75
CA PHE A 22 9.27 10.02 4.59
C PHE A 22 10.09 9.61 3.38
N GLY A 23 9.55 9.83 2.18
CA GLY A 23 10.32 9.59 0.95
C GLY A 23 9.49 9.03 -0.20
N TYR A 24 10.21 8.51 -1.19
CA TYR A 24 9.65 7.85 -2.36
C TYR A 24 9.44 6.37 -2.09
N GLY A 25 8.38 5.80 -2.65
CA GLY A 25 8.05 4.38 -2.51
C GLY A 25 7.70 3.71 -3.83
N ASP A 26 8.19 4.21 -4.96
CA ASP A 26 8.01 3.60 -6.28
C ASP A 26 9.35 3.24 -6.92
N GLU A 27 9.75 1.99 -6.73
CA GLU A 27 10.93 1.38 -7.35
C GLU A 27 10.64 0.73 -8.70
N SER A 28 9.37 0.72 -9.11
CA SER A 28 8.98 0.12 -10.40
C SER A 28 8.95 1.13 -11.54
N ASP A 29 9.22 2.41 -11.25
CA ASP A 29 9.47 3.45 -12.25
C ASP A 29 10.82 3.20 -12.93
N LYS A 30 10.89 3.39 -14.26
CA LYS A 30 12.14 3.23 -15.01
C LYS A 30 13.25 4.12 -14.48
N ARG A 31 12.88 5.31 -13.99
CA ARG A 31 13.83 6.26 -13.39
C ARG A 31 14.52 5.69 -12.16
N TYR A 32 13.87 4.78 -11.41
CA TYR A 32 14.54 4.14 -10.27
C TYR A 32 15.77 3.34 -10.72
N SER A 33 15.63 2.52 -11.75
CA SER A 33 16.74 1.74 -12.33
C SER A 33 17.87 2.65 -12.80
N GLU A 34 17.53 3.77 -13.46
CA GLU A 34 18.52 4.76 -13.90
C GLU A 34 19.28 5.39 -12.71
N LEU A 35 18.59 5.66 -11.60
CA LEU A 35 19.20 6.22 -10.39
C LEU A 35 20.07 5.20 -9.65
N GLU A 36 19.64 3.94 -9.57
CA GLU A 36 20.40 2.85 -8.94
C GLU A 36 21.71 2.58 -9.70
N GLU A 37 21.68 2.62 -11.04
CA GLU A 37 22.86 2.41 -11.90
C GLU A 37 23.95 3.48 -11.74
N ILE A 38 23.62 4.66 -11.20
CA ILE A 38 24.61 5.72 -10.93
C ILE A 38 25.60 5.27 -9.83
N GLY A 39 25.18 4.38 -8.92
CA GLY A 39 26.03 3.85 -7.85
C GLY A 39 26.35 4.84 -6.74
N ASP A 40 25.62 5.95 -6.65
CA ASP A 40 25.72 6.93 -5.57
C ASP A 40 24.60 6.71 -4.55
N ASN A 41 24.98 6.31 -3.33
CA ASN A 41 24.03 6.01 -2.26
C ASN A 41 23.23 7.22 -1.81
N ASP A 42 23.74 8.44 -1.98
CA ASP A 42 23.02 9.66 -1.58
C ASP A 42 21.75 9.84 -2.41
N ILE A 43 21.72 9.34 -3.64
CA ILE A 43 20.55 9.35 -4.52
C ILE A 43 19.45 8.41 -4.00
N LEU A 44 19.85 7.30 -3.38
CA LEU A 44 18.93 6.30 -2.84
C LEU A 44 18.45 6.62 -1.41
N SER A 45 19.06 7.60 -0.74
CA SER A 45 18.82 7.95 0.67
C SER A 45 17.36 8.29 1.02
N ASN A 46 16.55 8.73 0.05
CA ASN A 46 15.16 9.14 0.27
C ASN A 46 14.13 8.10 -0.19
N PHE A 47 14.54 6.85 -0.43
CA PHE A 47 13.62 5.75 -0.71
C PHE A 47 13.22 5.06 0.59
N LYS A 48 11.91 5.02 0.85
CA LYS A 48 11.32 4.49 2.10
C LYS A 48 11.65 3.02 2.37
N SER A 49 11.92 2.26 1.32
CA SER A 49 12.22 0.82 1.43
C SER A 49 13.47 0.56 2.25
N PHE A 50 14.47 1.43 2.17
CA PHE A 50 15.65 1.34 3.02
C PHE A 50 15.30 1.67 4.48
N ASP A 51 14.41 2.63 4.71
CA ASP A 51 13.96 2.97 6.06
C ASP A 51 13.14 1.87 6.74
N TYR A 52 12.50 0.98 5.98
CA TYR A 52 11.81 -0.18 6.53
C TYR A 52 12.74 -1.14 7.29
N PHE A 53 14.07 -1.07 7.07
CA PHE A 53 15.05 -1.83 7.85
C PHE A 53 15.38 -1.21 9.22
N HIS A 54 14.99 0.03 9.48
CA HIS A 54 15.26 0.71 10.75
C HIS A 54 14.26 0.34 11.86
N SER A 55 13.19 -0.39 11.55
CA SER A 55 12.24 -0.89 12.54
C SER A 55 11.77 -2.31 12.24
N ARG A 56 11.08 -2.93 13.20
CA ARG A 56 10.43 -4.23 13.00
C ARG A 56 9.02 -4.13 12.40
N ALA A 57 8.52 -2.93 12.10
CA ALA A 57 7.13 -2.75 11.67
C ALA A 57 6.84 -3.49 10.35
N TYR A 58 7.72 -3.32 9.35
CA TYR A 58 7.58 -3.98 8.06
C TYR A 58 7.69 -5.50 8.15
N SER A 59 8.75 -6.01 8.79
CA SER A 59 8.94 -7.46 8.94
C SER A 59 7.85 -8.12 9.78
N SER A 60 7.32 -7.43 10.79
CA SER A 60 6.17 -7.91 11.58
C SER A 60 4.90 -7.99 10.73
N LEU A 61 4.62 -6.98 9.90
CA LEU A 61 3.47 -6.98 9.00
C LEU A 61 3.55 -8.14 8.00
N ILE A 62 4.68 -8.27 7.30
CA ILE A 62 4.85 -9.34 6.30
C ILE A 62 4.80 -10.72 6.96
N GLY A 63 5.51 -10.92 8.07
CA GLY A 63 5.52 -12.21 8.78
C GLY A 63 4.15 -12.62 9.33
N LEU A 64 3.31 -11.66 9.73
CA LEU A 64 1.91 -11.94 10.10
C LEU A 64 1.11 -12.43 8.90
N LEU A 65 1.32 -11.84 7.72
CA LEU A 65 0.49 -12.12 6.54
C LEU A 65 0.95 -13.37 5.78
N GLU A 66 2.22 -13.74 5.85
CA GLU A 66 2.86 -14.79 5.03
C GLU A 66 2.08 -16.12 5.05
N ASN A 67 1.55 -16.54 6.20
CA ASN A 67 0.96 -17.87 6.39
C ASN A 67 -0.57 -17.89 6.53
N GLN A 68 -1.26 -16.78 6.27
CA GLN A 68 -2.71 -16.70 6.40
C GLN A 68 -3.38 -15.92 5.27
N GLU A 69 -4.57 -16.33 4.88
CA GLU A 69 -5.39 -15.58 3.94
C GLU A 69 -5.95 -14.32 4.59
N TYR A 70 -5.95 -13.20 3.88
CA TYR A 70 -6.42 -11.94 4.42
C TYR A 70 -7.21 -11.11 3.41
N ASN A 71 -8.00 -10.18 3.93
CA ASN A 71 -8.72 -9.17 3.18
C ASN A 71 -8.20 -7.78 3.58
N ILE A 72 -8.11 -6.88 2.60
CA ILE A 72 -7.65 -5.52 2.81
C ILE A 72 -8.86 -4.58 2.78
N HIS A 73 -8.93 -3.73 3.79
CA HIS A 73 -9.90 -2.65 3.88
C HIS A 73 -9.15 -1.32 3.70
N ILE A 74 -9.46 -0.59 2.64
CA ILE A 74 -8.82 0.68 2.30
C ILE A 74 -9.73 1.81 2.74
N MET A 75 -9.24 2.62 3.67
CA MET A 75 -9.91 3.82 4.17
C MET A 75 -9.00 5.03 3.89
N GLY A 76 -9.52 6.03 3.19
CA GLY A 76 -8.78 7.26 2.88
C GLY A 76 -8.29 7.39 1.43
N HIS A 77 -7.57 8.47 1.15
CA HIS A 77 -7.23 8.91 -0.22
C HIS A 77 -5.93 8.30 -0.76
N SER A 78 -5.02 7.85 0.12
CA SER A 78 -3.62 7.60 -0.22
C SER A 78 -3.30 6.14 -0.57
N CYS A 79 -3.87 5.64 -1.67
CA CYS A 79 -3.36 4.43 -2.35
C CYS A 79 -2.52 4.82 -3.56
N GLY A 80 -1.61 5.77 -3.34
CA GLY A 80 -0.82 6.43 -4.37
C GLY A 80 0.54 5.78 -4.63
N VAL A 81 1.35 6.51 -5.38
CA VAL A 81 2.72 6.14 -5.80
C VAL A 81 3.70 6.15 -4.62
N SER A 82 3.40 6.91 -3.55
CA SER A 82 4.27 7.11 -2.39
C SER A 82 4.61 5.85 -1.61
N ASP A 83 3.76 4.83 -1.67
CA ASP A 83 3.87 3.59 -0.89
C ASP A 83 3.74 2.36 -1.80
N ARG A 84 4.03 2.54 -3.10
CA ARG A 84 3.75 1.55 -4.13
C ARG A 84 4.44 0.22 -3.86
N VAL A 85 5.68 0.22 -3.37
CA VAL A 85 6.42 -1.00 -2.99
C VAL A 85 5.67 -1.79 -1.91
N LEU A 86 5.29 -1.12 -0.81
CA LEU A 86 4.53 -1.74 0.28
C LEU A 86 3.17 -2.25 -0.21
N LEU A 87 2.40 -1.41 -0.91
CA LEU A 87 1.08 -1.80 -1.39
C LEU A 87 1.15 -2.91 -2.45
N LYS A 88 2.20 -2.95 -3.26
CA LYS A 88 2.43 -4.04 -4.23
C LYS A 88 2.60 -5.36 -3.51
N GLU A 89 3.43 -5.39 -2.46
CA GLU A 89 3.63 -6.59 -1.64
C GLU A 89 2.29 -7.08 -1.06
N LEU A 90 1.51 -6.18 -0.46
CA LEU A 90 0.23 -6.53 0.15
C LEU A 90 -0.84 -6.95 -0.86
N PHE A 91 -0.95 -6.27 -1.99
CA PHE A 91 -2.08 -6.45 -2.93
C PHE A 91 -1.83 -7.61 -3.89
N CYS A 92 -0.57 -7.82 -4.29
CA CYS A 92 -0.21 -8.82 -5.28
C CYS A 92 0.00 -10.21 -4.67
N ALA A 93 0.23 -10.34 -3.37
CA ALA A 93 0.42 -11.63 -2.70
C ALA A 93 -0.82 -12.55 -2.84
N ASP A 94 -0.60 -13.86 -3.01
CA ASP A 94 -1.67 -14.83 -3.32
C ASP A 94 -2.62 -15.12 -2.13
N ASN A 95 -2.15 -14.84 -0.92
CA ASN A 95 -2.92 -14.86 0.32
C ASN A 95 -3.90 -13.67 0.45
N CYS A 96 -3.67 -12.54 -0.24
CA CYS A 96 -4.64 -11.45 -0.32
C CYS A 96 -5.84 -11.85 -1.18
N LYS A 97 -7.03 -11.97 -0.58
CA LYS A 97 -8.24 -12.45 -1.28
C LYS A 97 -9.13 -11.35 -1.80
N LYS A 98 -9.33 -10.30 -1.00
CA LYS A 98 -10.23 -9.20 -1.35
C LYS A 98 -9.62 -7.87 -0.96
N ILE A 99 -9.91 -6.86 -1.77
CA ILE A 99 -9.58 -5.46 -1.54
C ILE A 99 -10.90 -4.69 -1.54
N GLN A 100 -11.34 -4.31 -0.35
CA GLN A 100 -12.56 -3.53 -0.14
C GLN A 100 -12.21 -2.06 0.04
N ILE A 101 -12.81 -1.22 -0.80
CA ILE A 101 -12.53 0.21 -0.84
C ILE A 101 -13.69 0.95 -0.20
N TYR A 102 -13.40 1.73 0.83
CA TYR A 102 -14.34 2.67 1.41
C TYR A 102 -14.14 4.02 0.72
N TYR A 103 -15.11 4.38 -0.10
CA TYR A 103 -15.04 5.55 -0.97
C TYR A 103 -15.64 6.78 -0.29
N TYR A 104 -15.15 7.96 -0.64
CA TYR A 104 -15.76 9.21 -0.20
C TYR A 104 -16.92 9.57 -1.14
N LYS A 105 -18.08 9.86 -0.56
CA LYS A 105 -19.24 10.39 -1.30
C LYS A 105 -19.24 11.91 -1.21
N LYS A 106 -19.18 12.57 -2.36
CA LYS A 106 -19.23 14.04 -2.46
C LYS A 106 -20.66 14.54 -2.35
N GLU A 107 -20.80 15.82 -2.00
CA GLU A 107 -22.11 16.49 -1.86
C GLU A 107 -22.93 16.48 -3.16
N ASP A 108 -22.25 16.52 -4.31
CA ASP A 108 -22.86 16.45 -5.65
C ASP A 108 -23.38 15.05 -6.03
N GLY A 109 -23.23 14.06 -5.14
CA GLY A 109 -23.65 12.67 -5.36
C GLY A 109 -22.61 11.79 -6.06
N THR A 110 -21.49 12.35 -6.53
CA THR A 110 -20.38 11.59 -7.09
C THR A 110 -19.53 10.92 -6.00
N ASN A 111 -18.63 10.03 -6.39
CA ASN A 111 -17.70 9.37 -5.48
C ASN A 111 -16.31 9.18 -6.11
N ASP A 112 -15.33 8.90 -5.27
CA ASP A 112 -13.93 8.70 -5.66
C ASP A 112 -13.56 7.21 -5.88
N TYR A 113 -14.53 6.28 -5.86
CA TYR A 113 -14.26 4.85 -6.02
C TYR A 113 -13.49 4.55 -7.32
N LYS A 114 -13.93 5.16 -8.43
CA LYS A 114 -13.27 4.98 -9.73
C LYS A 114 -11.83 5.47 -9.70
N GLU A 115 -11.57 6.63 -9.11
CA GLU A 115 -10.23 7.19 -8.95
C GLU A 115 -9.33 6.28 -8.11
N LYS A 116 -9.84 5.79 -6.97
CA LYS A 116 -9.10 4.85 -6.11
C LYS A 116 -8.76 3.55 -6.85
N THR A 117 -9.69 2.97 -7.60
CA THR A 117 -9.40 1.77 -8.41
C THR A 117 -8.37 2.03 -9.51
N MET A 118 -8.34 3.23 -10.12
CA MET A 118 -7.29 3.60 -11.08
C MET A 118 -5.91 3.69 -10.41
N ASN A 119 -5.84 4.30 -9.22
CA ASN A 119 -4.59 4.39 -8.46
C ASN A 119 -4.09 3.01 -8.03
N ILE A 120 -4.98 2.18 -7.48
CA ILE A 120 -4.67 0.77 -7.16
C ILE A 120 -4.21 0.02 -8.41
N SER A 121 -4.81 0.30 -9.57
CA SER A 121 -4.39 -0.36 -10.80
C SER A 121 -2.92 -0.13 -11.12
N ARG A 122 -2.34 1.05 -10.80
CA ARG A 122 -0.93 1.33 -11.07
C ARG A 122 0.01 0.43 -10.25
N ILE A 123 -0.44 -0.04 -9.09
CA ILE A 123 0.32 -0.89 -8.18
C ILE A 123 0.51 -2.29 -8.78
N PHE A 124 -0.53 -2.84 -9.41
CA PHE A 124 -0.47 -4.17 -10.01
C PHE A 124 0.37 -4.17 -11.30
N PRO A 125 1.30 -5.12 -11.45
CA PRO A 125 1.98 -5.40 -12.72
C PRO A 125 0.99 -5.71 -13.87
N LEU A 126 1.47 -5.57 -15.11
CA LEU A 126 0.62 -5.72 -16.31
C LEU A 126 0.02 -7.13 -16.45
N ASP A 127 0.82 -8.14 -16.14
CA ASP A 127 0.46 -9.57 -16.10
C ASP A 127 -0.51 -9.90 -14.96
N GLN A 128 -0.58 -9.07 -13.91
CA GLN A 128 -1.43 -9.29 -12.75
C GLN A 128 -2.75 -8.49 -12.75
N LYS A 129 -3.04 -7.72 -13.80
CA LYS A 129 -4.31 -6.95 -13.90
C LYS A 129 -5.55 -7.86 -13.83
N ALA A 130 -5.45 -9.10 -14.31
CA ALA A 130 -6.53 -10.07 -14.18
C ALA A 130 -6.78 -10.46 -12.71
N LYS A 131 -5.72 -10.65 -11.91
CA LYS A 131 -5.82 -10.90 -10.45
C LYS A 131 -6.45 -9.69 -9.75
N MET A 132 -6.01 -8.47 -10.09
CA MET A 132 -6.59 -7.24 -9.54
C MET A 132 -8.12 -7.19 -9.69
N ARG A 133 -8.64 -7.44 -10.90
CA ARG A 133 -10.09 -7.38 -11.18
C ARG A 133 -10.89 -8.43 -10.40
N LYS A 134 -10.25 -9.54 -9.98
CA LYS A 134 -10.87 -10.57 -9.12
C LYS A 134 -10.84 -10.20 -7.65
N LYS A 135 -9.82 -9.47 -7.20
CA LYS A 135 -9.63 -9.08 -5.80
C LYS A 135 -10.42 -7.83 -5.39
N ILE A 136 -10.55 -6.85 -6.28
CA ILE A 136 -11.29 -5.62 -5.97
C ILE A 136 -12.78 -5.92 -5.85
N VAL A 137 -13.35 -5.60 -4.68
CA VAL A 137 -14.76 -5.81 -4.36
C VAL A 137 -15.63 -4.86 -5.18
N ASN A 138 -16.82 -5.29 -5.63
CA ASN A 138 -17.71 -4.44 -6.41
C ASN A 138 -18.18 -3.22 -5.57
N ILE A 139 -18.36 -2.06 -6.21
CA ILE A 139 -18.86 -0.85 -5.53
C ILE A 139 -20.20 -1.08 -4.82
N LYS A 140 -21.07 -1.95 -5.33
CA LYS A 140 -22.37 -2.28 -4.71
C LYS A 140 -22.23 -2.98 -3.36
N ASP A 141 -21.10 -3.64 -3.14
CA ASP A 141 -20.77 -4.33 -1.88
C ASP A 141 -19.85 -3.48 -0.99
N CYS A 142 -19.48 -2.28 -1.45
CA CYS A 142 -18.68 -1.32 -0.70
C CYS A 142 -19.59 -0.33 0.04
N LYS A 143 -19.02 0.39 1.02
CA LYS A 143 -19.72 1.41 1.80
C LYS A 143 -18.96 2.72 1.73
N PRO A 144 -19.66 3.87 1.71
CA PRO A 144 -19.00 5.15 1.87
C PRO A 144 -18.45 5.31 3.29
N LEU A 145 -17.39 6.11 3.42
CA LEU A 145 -16.89 6.67 4.68
C LEU A 145 -17.32 8.14 4.79
#